data_AF-A0A8S9IBG8-F1
#
_entry.id   AF-A0A8S9IBG8-F1
#
_cell.length_a   1.000
_cell.length_b   1.000
_cell.length_c   1.000
_cell.angle_alpha   90.00
_cell.angle_beta   90.00
_cell.angle_gamma   90.00
#
_symmetry.space_group_name_H-M   'P 1'
#
loop_
_entity.id
_entity.type
_entity.pdbx_description
1 polymer ?
#
loop_
_entity_poly.entity_id
_entity_poly.type
_entity_poly.pdbx_seq_one_letter_code
_entity_poly.pdbx_strand_id
1 'polypeptide(L)'
;MSHLRDALVLRIFKGDRFSLLKQCNVTKKTEIWVTKNKVNVEDSRDVVWVNFIRLSIPSFPSLVPTNLYSQQPSYFIDDKRLVVCSCDETGQAWIYVFGKNRLIDKVRIDSVVGPWPLHCTYFPSLVPVPRGQIDKADLQV
;
A
#
# COMPACT_ATOMS: atom_id res chain seq x y z
N MET A 1 -7.37 -10.58 18.54
CA MET A 1 -8.35 -11.19 17.63
C MET A 1 -8.53 -10.26 16.44
N SER A 2 -8.57 -10.78 15.21
CA SER A 2 -9.00 -10.00 14.03
C SER A 2 -10.52 -9.95 14.00
N HIS A 3 -11.11 -8.78 13.81
CA HIS A 3 -12.55 -8.67 13.62
C HIS A 3 -12.90 -8.96 12.14
N LEU A 4 -14.11 -9.49 11.89
CA LEU A 4 -14.63 -9.80 10.55
C LEU A 4 -14.60 -8.62 9.56
N ARG A 5 -14.36 -7.39 10.04
CA ARG A 5 -14.29 -6.16 9.25
C ARG A 5 -12.91 -5.48 9.29
N ASP A 6 -11.88 -6.11 9.83
CA ASP A 6 -10.54 -5.50 9.82
C ASP A 6 -10.04 -5.34 8.37
N ALA A 7 -9.34 -4.24 8.09
CA ALA A 7 -8.71 -4.06 6.79
C ALA A 7 -7.42 -4.89 6.74
N LEU A 8 -7.32 -5.78 5.76
CA LEU A 8 -6.14 -6.62 5.52
C LEU A 8 -5.69 -6.45 4.07
N VAL A 9 -4.49 -5.90 3.87
CA VAL A 9 -3.97 -5.59 2.54
C VAL A 9 -2.54 -6.08 2.38
N LEU A 10 -2.36 -7.06 1.51
CA LEU A 10 -1.06 -7.63 1.17
C LEU A 10 -0.43 -6.87 0.00
N ARG A 11 0.88 -6.57 0.09
CA ARG A 11 1.67 -5.93 -0.97
C ARG A 11 3.09 -6.50 -1.00
N ILE A 12 3.75 -6.36 -2.15
CA ILE A 12 5.18 -6.66 -2.30
C ILE A 12 5.98 -5.65 -1.46
N PHE A 13 7.01 -6.14 -0.76
CA PHE A 13 7.90 -5.36 0.08
C PHE A 13 9.35 -5.58 -0.35
N LYS A 14 10.04 -4.51 -0.73
CA LYS A 14 11.45 -4.53 -1.19
C LYS A 14 11.74 -5.58 -2.29
N GLY A 15 10.77 -5.85 -3.17
CA GLY A 15 10.93 -6.65 -4.39
C GLY A 15 10.63 -8.14 -4.23
N ASP A 16 11.01 -8.77 -3.12
CA ASP A 16 10.93 -10.24 -2.95
C ASP A 16 10.34 -10.70 -1.61
N ARG A 17 9.91 -9.76 -0.77
CA ARG A 17 9.22 -10.01 0.49
C ARG A 17 7.79 -9.53 0.43
N PHE A 18 7.02 -9.82 1.47
CA PHE A 18 5.65 -9.31 1.60
C PHE A 18 5.51 -8.34 2.75
N SER A 19 4.58 -7.41 2.59
CA SER A 19 4.04 -6.57 3.65
C SER A 19 2.55 -6.80 3.78
N LEU A 20 2.05 -6.80 5.01
CA LEU A 20 0.65 -6.90 5.36
C LEU A 20 0.28 -5.68 6.20
N LEU A 21 -0.58 -4.83 5.64
CA LEU A 21 -1.28 -3.79 6.39
C LEU A 21 -2.47 -4.44 7.07
N LYS A 22 -2.57 -4.24 8.38
CA LYS A 22 -3.70 -4.63 9.21
C LYS A 22 -4.24 -3.42 9.95
N GLN A 23 -5.50 -3.06 9.72
CA GLN A 23 -6.18 -2.07 10.54
C GLN A 23 -7.38 -2.67 11.26
N CYS A 24 -7.44 -2.48 12.58
CA CYS A 24 -8.61 -2.83 13.37
C CYS A 24 -9.76 -1.88 13.03
N ASN A 25 -10.92 -2.42 12.64
CA ASN A 25 -12.09 -1.58 12.32
C ASN A 25 -12.53 -0.71 13.51
N VAL A 26 -12.50 -1.29 14.72
CA VAL A 26 -13.01 -0.65 15.95
C VAL A 26 -12.02 0.38 16.50
N THR A 27 -10.77 -0.03 16.72
CA THR A 27 -9.77 0.82 17.40
C THR A 27 -8.97 1.71 16.45
N LYS A 28 -9.10 1.50 15.14
CA LYS A 28 -8.24 2.10 14.09
C LYS A 28 -6.74 1.83 14.24
N LYS A 29 -6.36 0.97 15.20
CA LYS A 29 -4.98 0.52 15.38
C LYS A 29 -4.52 -0.11 14.06
N THR A 30 -3.45 0.45 13.50
CA THR A 30 -2.88 0.06 12.23
C THR A 30 -1.50 -0.52 12.46
N GLU A 31 -1.26 -1.73 11.96
CA GLU A 31 0.00 -2.43 12.04
C GLU A 31 0.45 -2.83 10.64
N ILE A 32 1.73 -2.65 10.36
CA ILE A 32 2.38 -3.17 9.16
C ILE A 32 3.29 -4.30 9.59
N TRP A 33 3.04 -5.47 9.04
CA TRP A 33 3.86 -6.65 9.22
C TRP A 33 4.64 -6.90 7.94
N VAL A 34 5.88 -7.36 8.03
CA VAL A 34 6.67 -7.74 6.86
C VAL A 34 7.24 -9.13 7.05
N THR A 35 7.43 -9.87 5.97
CA THR A 35 8.16 -11.13 6.07
C THR A 35 9.62 -10.83 6.39
N LYS A 36 10.19 -11.62 7.32
CA LYS A 36 11.60 -11.45 7.72
C LYS A 36 12.52 -11.69 6.52
N ASN A 37 12.28 -12.80 5.82
CA ASN A 37 13.05 -13.26 4.67
C ASN A 37 12.17 -13.28 3.40
N LYS A 38 12.82 -13.46 2.24
CA LYS A 38 12.16 -13.82 0.98
C LYS A 38 11.32 -15.08 1.19
N VAL A 39 10.10 -15.08 0.66
CA VAL A 39 9.25 -16.27 0.69
C VAL A 39 9.63 -17.17 -0.49
N ASN A 40 10.02 -18.41 -0.21
CA ASN A 40 10.31 -19.42 -1.22
C ASN A 40 9.33 -20.58 -1.05
N VAL A 41 8.62 -20.95 -2.12
CA VAL A 41 7.64 -22.04 -2.12
C VAL A 41 8.31 -23.40 -1.99
N GLU A 42 9.57 -23.51 -2.43
CA GLU A 42 10.36 -24.74 -2.33
C GLU A 42 10.97 -24.95 -0.94
N ASP A 43 11.07 -23.87 -0.15
CA ASP A 43 11.58 -23.92 1.21
C ASP A 43 10.41 -24.25 2.14
N SER A 44 10.38 -25.46 2.71
CA SER A 44 9.31 -25.92 3.60
C SER A 44 9.31 -25.22 4.97
N ARG A 45 10.07 -24.13 5.12
CA ARG A 45 10.16 -23.35 6.35
C ARG A 45 9.00 -22.38 6.49
N ASP A 46 8.53 -22.19 7.71
CA ASP A 46 7.46 -21.27 8.02
C ASP A 46 7.79 -19.82 7.65
N VAL A 47 6.79 -19.10 7.15
CA VAL A 47 6.90 -17.67 6.86
C VAL A 47 6.91 -16.89 8.17
N VAL A 48 8.08 -16.38 8.55
CA VAL A 48 8.22 -15.54 9.75
C VAL A 48 7.84 -14.10 9.42
N TRP A 49 6.84 -13.56 10.15
CA TRP A 49 6.41 -12.16 10.07
C TRP A 49 6.96 -11.35 11.23
N VAL A 50 7.42 -10.12 10.95
CA VAL A 50 7.87 -9.16 11.95
C VAL A 50 7.04 -7.89 11.89
N ASN A 51 6.68 -7.35 13.05
CA ASN A 51 5.95 -6.08 13.12
C ASN A 51 6.93 -4.95 12.78
N PHE A 52 6.68 -4.26 11.67
CA PHE A 52 7.57 -3.24 11.12
C PHE A 52 7.15 -1.83 11.56
N ILE A 53 5.85 -1.53 11.49
CA ILE A 53 5.29 -0.25 11.92
C ILE A 53 4.04 -0.53 12.77
N ARG A 54 3.90 0.19 13.87
CA ARG A 54 2.69 0.24 14.69
C ARG A 54 2.22 1.69 14.83
N LEU A 55 1.00 1.96 14.39
CA LEU A 55 0.33 3.24 14.49
C LEU A 55 -0.94 3.07 15.31
N SER A 56 -1.09 3.90 16.32
CA SER A 56 -2.30 4.03 17.13
C SER A 56 -2.69 5.49 17.12
N ILE A 57 -3.23 5.92 15.98
CA ILE A 57 -3.61 7.31 15.73
C ILE A 57 -5.15 7.35 15.70
N PRO A 58 -5.79 8.03 16.66
CA PRO A 58 -7.26 8.09 16.73
C PRO A 58 -7.90 8.71 15.47
N SER A 59 -7.20 9.64 14.82
CA SER A 59 -7.63 10.29 13.57
C SER A 59 -7.27 9.53 12.30
N PHE A 60 -6.80 8.28 12.41
CA PHE A 60 -6.47 7.47 11.24
C PHE A 60 -7.77 7.13 10.48
N PRO A 61 -7.86 7.39 9.17
CA PRO A 61 -9.05 7.09 8.38
C PRO A 61 -9.39 5.60 8.40
N SER A 62 -10.68 5.27 8.36
CA SER A 62 -11.09 3.88 8.22
C SER A 62 -10.63 3.35 6.86
N LEU A 63 -9.78 2.32 6.89
CA LEU A 63 -9.31 1.59 5.71
C LEU A 63 -10.19 0.38 5.38
N VAL A 64 -11.25 0.19 6.16
CA VAL A 64 -12.22 -0.88 5.99
C VAL A 64 -13.12 -0.55 4.81
N PRO A 65 -13.28 -1.47 3.85
CA PRO A 65 -14.26 -1.32 2.78
C PRO A 65 -15.67 -1.10 3.35
N THR A 66 -16.29 0.03 3.03
CA THR A 66 -17.61 0.44 3.53
C THR A 66 -18.76 -0.02 2.62
N ASN A 67 -18.50 -0.33 1.34
CA ASN A 67 -19.51 -0.82 0.39
C ASN A 67 -18.90 -1.76 -0.67
N LEU A 68 -19.74 -2.40 -1.49
CA LEU A 68 -19.32 -3.35 -2.54
C LEU A 68 -18.42 -2.72 -3.62
N TYR A 69 -18.41 -1.39 -3.72
CA TYR A 69 -17.61 -0.64 -4.69
C TYR A 69 -16.31 -0.08 -4.08
N SER A 70 -16.15 -0.16 -2.76
CA SER A 70 -14.96 0.33 -2.07
C SER A 70 -13.82 -0.67 -2.25
N GLN A 71 -12.79 -0.26 -3.00
CA GLN A 71 -11.62 -1.09 -3.21
C GLN A 71 -10.69 -0.99 -1.99
N GLN A 72 -9.82 -1.99 -1.85
CA GLN A 72 -8.81 -1.98 -0.80
C GLN A 72 -7.91 -0.74 -0.94
N PRO A 73 -7.47 -0.13 0.17
CA PRO A 73 -6.53 0.97 0.10
C PRO A 73 -5.23 0.50 -0.54
N SER A 74 -4.56 1.43 -1.19
CA SER A 74 -3.20 1.20 -1.67
C SER A 74 -2.21 1.85 -0.71
N TYR A 75 -1.07 1.20 -0.48
CA TYR A 75 -0.07 1.72 0.43
C TYR A 75 1.34 1.35 -0.01
N PHE A 76 2.30 2.13 0.48
CA PHE A 76 3.70 1.78 0.45
C PHE A 76 4.43 2.20 1.70
N ILE A 77 5.62 1.64 1.85
CA ILE A 77 6.50 1.84 2.98
C ILE A 77 7.78 2.48 2.44
N ASP A 78 8.10 3.68 2.93
CA ASP A 78 9.35 4.38 2.65
C ASP A 78 10.13 4.55 3.96
N ASP A 79 11.21 3.80 4.11
CA ASP A 79 11.92 3.60 5.38
C ASP A 79 10.96 3.28 6.55
N LYS A 80 10.65 4.25 7.41
CA LYS A 80 9.72 4.13 8.55
C LYS A 80 8.43 4.93 8.39
N ARG A 81 8.17 5.41 7.17
CA ARG A 81 6.95 6.13 6.80
C ARG A 81 5.98 5.20 6.11
N LEU A 82 4.71 5.36 6.43
CA LEU A 82 3.62 4.67 5.75
C LEU A 82 2.87 5.70 4.92
N VAL A 83 2.78 5.47 3.61
CA VAL A 83 1.97 6.29 2.72
C VAL A 83 0.77 5.47 2.30
N VAL A 84 -0.43 6.02 2.48
CA VAL A 84 -1.70 5.35 2.18
C VAL A 84 -2.52 6.21 1.25
N CYS A 85 -3.03 5.61 0.18
CA CYS A 85 -4.01 6.20 -0.71
C CYS A 85 -5.34 5.48 -0.48
N SER A 86 -6.37 6.25 -0.08
CA SER A 86 -7.69 5.71 0.23
C SER A 86 -8.75 6.81 0.14
N CYS A 87 -9.99 6.41 -0.12
CA CYS A 87 -11.12 7.32 -0.03
C CYS A 87 -11.58 7.44 1.43
N ASP A 88 -12.02 8.64 1.80
CA ASP A 88 -12.77 8.81 3.04
C ASP A 88 -14.24 8.36 2.88
N GLU A 89 -15.03 8.56 3.92
CA GLU A 89 -16.43 8.16 3.99
C GLU A 89 -17.32 8.86 2.96
N THR A 90 -16.89 10.02 2.43
CA THR A 90 -17.58 10.76 1.38
C THR A 90 -17.21 10.30 -0.04
N GLY A 91 -16.25 9.39 -0.15
CA GLY A 91 -15.68 8.96 -1.43
C GLY A 91 -14.55 9.86 -1.94
N GLN A 92 -14.16 10.90 -1.19
CA GLN A 92 -13.05 11.77 -1.57
C GLN A 92 -11.72 11.02 -1.41
N ALA A 93 -10.94 10.97 -2.48
CA ALA A 93 -9.61 10.35 -2.49
C ALA A 93 -8.56 11.25 -1.81
N TRP A 94 -7.72 10.62 -0.97
CA TRP A 94 -6.66 11.26 -0.21
C TRP A 94 -5.38 10.44 -0.21
N ILE A 95 -4.25 11.13 -0.16
CA ILE A 95 -2.94 10.56 0.18
C ILE A 95 -2.62 10.98 1.61
N TYR A 96 -2.36 10.00 2.46
CA TYR A 96 -1.96 10.18 3.85
C TYR A 96 -0.50 9.75 4.01
N VAL A 97 0.31 10.60 4.64
CA VAL A 97 1.71 10.28 4.97
C VAL A 97 1.83 10.19 6.48
N PHE A 98 2.10 8.99 6.99
CA PHE A 98 2.28 8.73 8.41
C PHE A 98 3.76 8.58 8.76
N GLY A 99 4.15 9.28 9.82
CA GLY A 99 5.43 9.09 10.50
C GLY A 99 5.29 8.25 11.75
N LYS A 100 6.30 8.30 12.62
CA LYS A 100 6.30 7.63 13.93
C LYS A 100 5.10 8.07 14.78
N ASN A 101 4.03 7.30 14.69
CA ASN A 101 2.76 7.49 15.39
C ASN A 101 2.07 8.86 15.22
N ARG A 102 2.25 9.53 14.07
CA ARG A 102 1.53 10.76 13.74
C ARG A 102 1.28 10.88 12.25
N LEU A 103 0.20 11.57 11.86
CA LEU A 103 0.00 12.05 10.50
C LEU A 103 0.99 13.20 10.25
N ILE A 104 1.83 13.06 9.23
CA ILE A 104 2.76 14.11 8.78
C ILE A 104 2.06 15.01 7.79
N ASP A 105 1.36 14.42 6.82
CA ASP A 105 0.75 15.15 5.72
C ASP A 105 -0.52 14.45 5.21
N LYS A 106 -1.42 15.23 4.63
CA LYS A 106 -2.68 14.78 4.02
C LYS A 106 -2.95 15.61 2.78
N VAL A 107 -2.90 14.98 1.61
CA VAL A 107 -3.03 15.63 0.31
C VAL A 107 -4.32 15.15 -0.37
N ARG A 108 -5.15 16.11 -0.81
CA ARG A 108 -6.38 15.82 -1.55
C ARG A 108 -6.05 15.44 -3.00
N ILE A 109 -6.75 14.46 -3.55
CA ILE A 109 -6.70 14.16 -4.98
C ILE A 109 -7.98 14.73 -5.63
N ASP A 110 -7.85 15.83 -6.35
CA ASP A 110 -9.01 16.54 -6.94
C ASP A 110 -9.48 15.96 -8.28
N SER A 111 -8.60 15.32 -9.05
CA SER A 111 -8.88 14.85 -10.42
C SER A 111 -8.94 13.33 -10.53
N VAL A 112 -9.94 12.71 -9.88
CA VAL A 112 -10.28 11.29 -10.10
C VAL A 112 -11.49 11.20 -11.04
N VAL A 113 -11.29 10.61 -12.22
CA VAL A 113 -12.37 10.36 -13.18
C VAL A 113 -13.17 9.15 -12.69
N GLY A 114 -14.31 9.40 -12.05
CA GLY A 114 -15.26 8.37 -11.63
C GLY A 114 -15.26 8.05 -10.12
N PRO A 115 -16.26 7.28 -9.66
CA PRO A 115 -16.60 7.15 -8.23
C PRO A 115 -15.56 6.40 -7.39
N TRP A 116 -14.51 5.86 -7.98
CA TRP A 116 -13.39 5.31 -7.24
C TRP A 116 -12.18 5.21 -8.18
N PRO A 117 -11.01 5.70 -7.77
CA PRO A 117 -9.80 5.44 -8.52
C PRO A 117 -9.43 3.95 -8.40
N LEU A 118 -9.45 3.24 -9.53
CA LEU A 118 -8.75 1.97 -9.71
C LEU A 118 -7.25 2.23 -9.55
N HIS A 119 -6.79 2.40 -8.31
CA HIS A 119 -5.41 2.75 -8.04
C HIS A 119 -4.52 1.52 -8.21
N CYS A 120 -3.94 1.36 -9.39
CA CYS A 120 -2.72 0.59 -9.54
C CYS A 120 -1.57 1.41 -8.93
N THR A 121 -1.11 1.04 -7.73
CA THR A 121 0.20 1.52 -7.27
C THR A 121 1.28 0.80 -8.06
N TYR A 122 1.78 1.48 -9.11
CA TYR A 122 2.99 1.06 -9.80
C TYR A 122 4.19 1.51 -8.97
N PHE A 123 4.99 0.55 -8.57
CA PHE A 123 6.28 0.79 -7.94
C PHE A 123 7.30 0.79 -9.06
N PRO A 124 7.84 1.95 -9.48
CA PRO A 124 8.96 1.93 -10.40
C PRO A 124 10.07 1.16 -9.70
N SER A 125 10.37 -0.04 -10.18
CA SER A 125 11.63 -0.66 -9.87
C SER A 125 12.71 0.33 -10.29
N LEU A 126 13.74 0.54 -9.45
CA LEU A 126 14.96 1.22 -9.90
C LEU A 126 15.69 0.43 -11.00
N VAL A 127 15.17 -0.73 -11.39
CA VAL A 127 15.53 -1.41 -12.64
C VAL A 127 15.02 -0.54 -13.78
N PRO A 128 15.91 0.04 -14.61
CA PRO A 128 15.50 0.77 -15.80
C PRO A 128 14.61 -0.13 -16.65
N VAL A 129 13.45 0.37 -17.08
CA VAL A 129 12.65 -0.32 -18.09
C VAL A 129 13.59 -0.59 -19.27
N PRO A 130 13.73 -1.86 -19.74
CA PRO A 130 14.52 -2.15 -20.91
C PRO A 130 14.07 -1.23 -22.03
N ARG A 131 14.92 -0.30 -22.45
CA ARG A 131 14.64 0.50 -23.64
C ARG A 131 14.59 -0.53 -24.77
N GLY A 132 13.42 -0.69 -25.38
CA GLY A 132 13.32 -1.44 -26.62
C GLY A 132 14.41 -0.92 -27.54
N GLN A 133 15.18 -1.83 -28.16
CA GLN A 133 16.15 -1.44 -29.16
C GLN A 133 15.39 -0.61 -30.19
N ILE A 134 15.70 0.68 -30.27
CA ILE A 134 15.30 1.46 -31.43
C ILE A 134 16.09 0.80 -32.55
N ASP A 135 15.40 0.00 -33.35
CA ASP A 135 15.96 -0.52 -34.58
C ASP A 135 16.47 0.69 -35.36
N LYS A 136 17.79 0.76 -35.54
CA LYS A 136 18.44 1.75 -36.41
C LYS A 136 18.15 1.39 -37.87
N ALA A 137 16.89 1.29 -38.22
CA ALA A 137 16.41 1.27 -39.59
C ALA A 137 15.53 2.52 -39.71
N ASP A 138 16.17 3.66 -39.94
CA ASP A 138 15.65 4.84 -40.66
C ASP A 138 16.58 6.05 -40.47
N LEU A 139 17.85 5.87 -40.82
CA LEU A 139 18.77 6.97 -41.08
C LEU A 139 19.46 6.74 -42.43
N GLN A 140 18.64 6.82 -43.47
CA GLN A 140 19.07 7.20 -44.82
C GLN A 140 18.01 8.11 -45.42
N VAL A 141 18.18 9.43 -45.25
CA VAL A 141 17.92 10.46 -46.27
C VAL A 141 18.97 11.55 -46.07
#